data_AF-A0A848WC92-F1
#
_entry.id   AF-A0A848WC92-F1
#
_cell.length_a   1.000
_cell.length_b   1.000
_cell.length_c   1.000
_cell.angle_alpha   90.00
_cell.angle_beta   90.00
_cell.angle_gamma   90.00
#
_symmetry.space_group_name_H-M   'P 1'
#
loop_
_entity.id
_entity.type
_entity.pdbx_description
1 polymer ?
#
loop_
_entity_poly.entity_id
_entity_poly.type
_entity_poly.pdbx_seq_one_letter_code
_entity_poly.pdbx_strand_id
1 'polypeptide(L)'
;MPDSTEAVIDSPARGVEDIASETGTPTHNRRLSDKVLAAFNHAYAVGQIDVAANLREILAKLERDRVIAHSQRKANPVALSHADLWVNFVEARNDYREACDDEALDSEAVARVLDRMKEAYRSWSTF
;
A
#
# COMPACT_ATOMS: atom_id res chain seq x y z
N MET A 1 -58.43 30.38 -8.49
CA MET A 1 -57.16 30.62 -9.21
C MET A 1 -56.06 30.34 -8.21
N PRO A 2 -55.29 29.25 -8.42
CA PRO A 2 -54.25 28.80 -7.49
C PRO A 2 -52.96 29.60 -7.71
N ASP A 3 -52.31 29.95 -6.60
CA ASP A 3 -51.00 30.59 -6.56
C ASP A 3 -49.92 29.53 -6.82
N SER A 4 -49.01 29.82 -7.74
CA SER A 4 -48.00 28.92 -8.26
C SER A 4 -46.68 29.10 -7.50
N THR A 5 -45.99 27.96 -7.24
CA THR A 5 -44.52 27.75 -7.35
C THR A 5 -43.59 28.81 -6.74
N GLU A 6 -42.62 28.52 -5.85
CA GLU A 6 -41.63 27.46 -5.93
C GLU A 6 -40.84 27.51 -4.61
N ALA A 7 -40.77 26.40 -3.88
CA ALA A 7 -39.86 26.28 -2.75
C ALA A 7 -38.45 26.07 -3.32
N VAL A 8 -37.64 27.14 -3.34
CA VAL A 8 -36.20 27.05 -3.62
C VAL A 8 -35.56 26.30 -2.45
N ILE A 9 -35.32 25.01 -2.65
CA ILE A 9 -34.47 24.19 -1.78
C ILE A 9 -33.04 24.67 -2.04
N ASP A 10 -32.57 25.56 -1.17
CA ASP A 10 -31.18 26.01 -1.11
C ASP A 10 -30.29 24.80 -0.82
N SER A 11 -29.54 24.41 -1.85
CA SER A 11 -28.73 23.20 -1.89
C SER A 11 -27.48 23.37 -1.01
N PRO A 12 -27.08 22.37 -0.19
CA PRO A 12 -26.06 22.53 0.84
C PRO A 12 -24.65 22.41 0.24
N ALA A 13 -24.23 23.40 -0.56
CA ALA A 13 -22.84 23.49 -1.02
C ALA A 13 -21.92 24.10 0.06
N ARG A 14 -22.46 24.83 1.03
CA ARG A 14 -21.68 25.55 2.06
C ARG A 14 -21.02 24.68 3.13
N GLY A 15 -21.34 23.39 3.22
CA GLY A 15 -20.81 22.52 4.28
C GLY A 15 -19.47 21.84 3.97
N VAL A 16 -19.05 21.77 2.69
CA VAL A 16 -17.86 20.99 2.29
C VAL A 16 -16.59 21.82 2.33
N GLU A 17 -16.68 23.12 2.04
CA GLU A 17 -15.55 24.04 2.01
C GLU A 17 -15.08 24.49 3.41
N ASP A 18 -15.99 24.56 4.40
CA ASP A 18 -15.63 24.92 5.78
C ASP A 18 -14.86 23.80 6.51
N ILE A 19 -15.13 22.52 6.21
CA ILE A 19 -14.37 21.39 6.81
C ILE A 19 -12.93 21.34 6.28
N ALA A 20 -12.71 21.73 5.02
CA ALA A 20 -11.39 21.77 4.41
C ALA A 20 -10.49 22.89 4.98
N SER A 21 -11.10 23.92 5.58
CA SER A 21 -10.41 25.14 6.03
C SER A 21 -9.97 25.06 7.50
N GLU A 22 -10.67 24.30 8.35
CA GLU A 22 -10.32 24.13 9.77
C GLU A 22 -9.35 22.96 10.06
N THR A 23 -9.17 22.04 9.12
CA THR A 23 -8.21 20.94 9.25
C THR A 23 -7.21 20.98 8.10
N GLY A 24 -6.01 21.52 8.36
CA GLY A 24 -4.95 21.64 7.36
C GLY A 24 -4.84 20.40 6.48
N THR A 25 -5.10 20.57 5.18
CA THR A 25 -4.98 19.62 4.06
C THR A 25 -5.20 18.13 4.40
N PRO A 26 -6.30 17.50 3.92
CA PRO A 26 -6.74 16.22 4.46
C PRO A 26 -5.72 15.09 4.27
N THR A 27 -5.57 14.29 5.33
CA THR A 27 -4.79 13.05 5.46
C THR A 27 -5.25 11.91 4.53
N HIS A 28 -6.08 12.23 3.53
CA HIS A 28 -6.80 11.28 2.67
C HIS A 28 -5.85 10.41 1.84
N ASN A 29 -4.75 10.99 1.34
CA ASN A 29 -3.81 10.26 0.48
C ASN A 29 -3.07 9.15 1.26
N ARG A 30 -2.66 9.40 2.52
CA ARG A 30 -1.99 8.39 3.36
C ARG A 30 -2.90 7.18 3.63
N ARG A 31 -4.16 7.43 3.99
CA ARG A 31 -5.14 6.35 4.26
C ARG A 31 -5.44 5.52 3.02
N LEU A 32 -5.37 6.12 1.82
CA LEU A 32 -5.51 5.39 0.56
C LEU A 32 -4.25 4.55 0.27
N SER A 33 -3.05 5.11 0.41
CA SER A 33 -1.80 4.36 0.28
C SER A 33 -1.75 3.14 1.20
N ASP A 34 -2.16 3.27 2.45
CA ASP A 34 -2.18 2.17 3.42
C ASP A 34 -3.14 1.04 2.99
N LYS A 35 -4.31 1.39 2.44
CA LYS A 35 -5.28 0.41 1.91
C LYS A 35 -4.75 -0.30 0.66
N VAL A 36 -4.14 0.45 -0.26
CA VAL A 36 -3.55 -0.11 -1.48
C VAL A 36 -2.39 -1.03 -1.12
N LEU A 37 -1.56 -0.65 -0.15
CA LEU A 37 -0.47 -1.48 0.37
C LEU A 37 -1.00 -2.78 1.02
N ALA A 38 -2.04 -2.69 1.86
CA ALA A 38 -2.64 -3.89 2.46
C ALA A 38 -3.23 -4.83 1.39
N ALA A 39 -3.92 -4.28 0.38
CA ALA A 39 -4.44 -5.05 -0.74
C ALA A 39 -3.33 -5.69 -1.57
N PHE A 40 -2.24 -4.95 -1.81
CA PHE A 40 -1.05 -5.44 -2.51
C PHE A 40 -0.44 -6.63 -1.77
N ASN A 41 -0.22 -6.50 -0.46
CA ASN A 41 0.37 -7.55 0.36
C ASN A 41 -0.47 -8.83 0.30
N HIS A 42 -1.80 -8.69 0.40
CA HIS A 42 -2.72 -9.81 0.30
C HIS A 42 -2.67 -10.46 -1.10
N ALA A 43 -2.82 -9.67 -2.17
CA ALA A 43 -2.82 -10.17 -3.54
C ALA A 43 -1.53 -10.94 -3.87
N TYR A 44 -0.38 -10.40 -3.47
CA TYR A 44 0.91 -11.06 -3.67
C TYR A 44 1.02 -12.37 -2.87
N ALA A 45 0.55 -12.37 -1.62
CA ALA A 45 0.60 -13.57 -0.76
C ALA A 45 -0.23 -14.74 -1.28
N VAL A 46 -1.35 -14.47 -1.95
CA VAL A 46 -2.25 -15.48 -2.53
C VAL A 46 -1.93 -15.80 -4.00
N GLY A 47 -0.86 -15.24 -4.56
CA GLY A 47 -0.42 -15.51 -5.93
C GLY A 47 -1.21 -14.77 -7.03
N GLN A 48 -2.01 -13.75 -6.68
CA GLN A 48 -2.68 -12.88 -7.67
C GLN A 48 -1.70 -11.84 -8.21
N ILE A 49 -0.71 -12.28 -9.00
CA ILE A 49 0.42 -11.46 -9.45
C ILE A 49 -0.03 -10.28 -10.32
N ASP A 50 -0.99 -10.49 -11.23
CA ASP A 50 -1.51 -9.40 -12.07
C ASP A 50 -2.20 -8.30 -11.24
N VAL A 51 -2.95 -8.70 -10.21
CA VAL A 51 -3.60 -7.77 -9.29
C VAL A 51 -2.54 -7.03 -8.46
N ALA A 52 -1.54 -7.73 -7.95
CA ALA A 52 -0.43 -7.13 -7.21
C ALA A 52 0.36 -6.13 -8.08
N ALA A 53 0.62 -6.44 -9.35
CA ALA A 53 1.29 -5.52 -10.29
C ALA A 53 0.49 -4.23 -10.48
N ASN A 54 -0.82 -4.34 -10.74
CA ASN A 54 -1.71 -3.19 -10.86
C ASN A 54 -1.76 -2.34 -9.57
N LEU A 55 -1.82 -2.98 -8.40
CA LEU A 55 -1.82 -2.28 -7.11
C LEU A 55 -0.49 -1.56 -6.85
N ARG A 56 0.65 -2.15 -7.24
CA ARG A 56 1.97 -1.51 -7.15
C ARG A 56 2.07 -0.26 -8.04
N GLU A 57 1.50 -0.30 -9.24
CA GLU A 57 1.42 0.88 -10.11
C GLU A 57 0.56 2.00 -9.50
N ILE A 58 -0.58 1.64 -8.90
CA ILE A 58 -1.45 2.59 -8.20
C ILE A 58 -0.69 3.21 -7.02
N LEU A 59 0.02 2.40 -6.23
CA LEU A 59 0.84 2.88 -5.12
C LEU A 59 1.91 3.88 -5.59
N ALA A 60 2.58 3.58 -6.71
CA ALA A 60 3.55 4.48 -7.33
C ALA A 60 2.95 5.78 -7.85
N LYS A 61 1.70 5.76 -8.33
CA LYS A 61 0.97 6.99 -8.71
C LYS A 61 0.68 7.84 -7.48
N LEU A 62 0.14 7.24 -6.41
CA LEU A 62 -0.20 7.95 -5.17
C LEU A 62 1.00 8.61 -4.50
N GLU A 63 2.17 7.94 -4.50
CA GLU A 63 3.39 8.52 -3.97
C GLU A 63 3.92 9.69 -4.82
N ARG A 64 3.87 9.58 -6.15
CA ARG A 64 4.22 10.70 -7.05
C ARG A 64 3.31 11.90 -6.84
N ASP A 65 2.00 11.68 -6.76
CA ASP A 65 1.02 12.75 -6.52
C ASP A 65 1.27 13.42 -5.16
N ARG A 66 1.69 12.64 -4.15
CA ARG A 66 2.08 13.17 -2.84
C ARG A 66 3.31 14.06 -2.90
N VAL A 67 4.35 13.66 -3.64
CA VAL A 67 5.57 14.46 -3.85
C VAL A 67 5.23 15.80 -4.51
N ILE A 68 4.40 15.79 -5.55
CA ILE A 68 3.97 16.98 -6.27
C ILE A 68 3.17 17.92 -5.36
N ALA A 69 2.21 17.37 -4.60
CA ALA A 69 1.33 18.15 -3.73
C ALA A 69 2.05 18.73 -2.50
N HIS A 70 3.13 18.11 -2.02
CA HIS A 70 3.80 18.48 -0.77
C HIS A 70 5.26 18.89 -0.98
N SER A 71 5.54 19.71 -2.01
CA SER A 71 6.89 20.09 -2.52
C SER A 71 7.95 20.48 -1.48
N GLN A 72 7.58 20.80 -0.23
CA GLN A 72 8.51 21.14 0.86
C GLN A 72 8.86 20.00 1.83
N ARG A 73 8.22 18.82 1.76
CA ARG A 73 8.61 17.65 2.56
C ARG A 73 9.17 16.61 1.61
N LYS A 74 10.41 16.15 1.82
CA LYS A 74 10.95 14.95 1.18
C LYS A 74 9.98 13.79 1.45
N ALA A 75 9.04 13.56 0.53
CA ALA A 75 8.14 12.43 0.62
C ALA A 75 8.98 11.20 0.27
N ASN A 76 9.50 10.56 1.31
CA ASN A 76 10.17 9.28 1.16
C ASN A 76 9.13 8.29 0.59
N PRO A 77 9.47 7.45 -0.41
CA PRO A 77 8.56 6.47 -0.98
C PRO A 77 8.37 5.29 -0.03
N VAL A 78 7.78 5.56 1.14
CA VAL A 78 7.64 4.62 2.26
C VAL A 78 6.78 3.43 1.85
N ALA A 79 5.66 3.66 1.16
CA ALA A 79 4.74 2.58 0.83
C ALA A 79 5.30 1.68 -0.29
N LEU A 80 5.95 2.24 -1.31
CA LEU A 80 6.64 1.44 -2.33
C LEU A 80 7.80 0.64 -1.75
N SER A 81 8.62 1.27 -0.90
CA SER A 81 9.74 0.57 -0.25
C SER A 81 9.25 -0.57 0.64
N HIS A 82 8.14 -0.35 1.36
CA HIS A 82 7.50 -1.40 2.17
C HIS A 82 6.95 -2.54 1.30
N ALA A 83 6.36 -2.24 0.13
CA ALA A 83 5.90 -3.24 -0.83
C ALA A 83 7.05 -4.10 -1.39
N ASP A 84 8.19 -3.49 -1.72
CA ASP A 84 9.37 -4.22 -2.22
C ASP A 84 9.97 -5.13 -1.13
N LEU A 85 10.00 -4.69 0.13
CA LEU A 85 10.40 -5.52 1.26
C LEU A 85 9.46 -6.71 1.48
N TRP A 86 8.15 -6.51 1.29
CA TRP A 86 7.17 -7.60 1.37
C TRP A 86 7.39 -8.66 0.30
N VAL A 87 7.63 -8.23 -0.95
CA VAL A 87 7.97 -9.12 -2.06
C VAL A 87 9.20 -9.95 -1.71
N ASN A 88 10.28 -9.31 -1.28
CA ASN A 88 11.53 -10.00 -0.91
C ASN A 88 11.30 -11.05 0.19
N PHE A 89 10.46 -10.76 1.18
CA PHE A 89 10.12 -11.71 2.22
C PHE A 89 9.30 -12.90 1.68
N VAL A 90 8.28 -12.65 0.85
CA VAL A 90 7.44 -13.71 0.28
C VAL A 90 8.25 -14.61 -0.64
N GLU A 91 9.15 -14.06 -1.46
CA GLU A 91 10.07 -14.84 -2.30
C GLU A 91 11.00 -15.69 -1.44
N ALA A 92 11.66 -15.12 -0.42
CA ALA A 92 12.52 -15.90 0.48
C ALA A 92 11.76 -16.99 1.25
N ARG A 93 10.46 -16.79 1.54
CA ARG A 93 9.59 -17.82 2.12
C ARG A 93 9.30 -18.93 1.11
N ASN A 94 9.04 -18.57 -0.14
CA ASN A 94 8.82 -19.55 -1.21
C ASN A 94 10.08 -20.37 -1.46
N ASP A 95 11.26 -19.74 -1.51
CA ASP A 95 12.57 -20.40 -1.59
C ASP A 95 12.78 -21.37 -0.41
N TYR A 96 12.45 -20.95 0.81
CA TYR A 96 12.56 -21.82 1.99
C TYR A 96 11.64 -23.04 1.92
N ARG A 97 10.39 -22.84 1.47
CA ARG A 97 9.46 -23.94 1.26
C ARG A 97 9.99 -24.93 0.22
N GLU A 98 10.46 -24.43 -0.93
CA GLU A 98 11.05 -25.27 -1.97
C GLU A 98 12.27 -26.02 -1.44
N ALA A 99 13.13 -25.37 -0.66
CA ALA A 99 14.29 -26.01 -0.04
C ALA A 99 13.92 -27.10 0.97
N CYS A 100 12.78 -26.99 1.65
CA CYS A 100 12.26 -28.04 2.53
C CYS A 100 11.68 -29.24 1.77
N ASP A 101 11.17 -29.00 0.56
CA ASP A 101 10.60 -30.03 -0.30
C ASP A 101 11.67 -30.73 -1.18
N ASP A 102 12.87 -30.15 -1.28
CA ASP A 102 14.00 -30.71 -2.05
C ASP A 102 14.85 -31.69 -1.21
N GLU A 103 14.67 -32.98 -1.49
CA GLU A 103 15.42 -34.07 -0.83
C GLU A 103 16.93 -34.07 -1.15
N ALA A 104 17.38 -33.34 -2.18
CA ALA A 104 18.79 -33.25 -2.54
C ALA A 104 19.57 -32.23 -1.69
N LEU A 105 18.88 -31.33 -0.99
CA LEU A 105 19.51 -30.33 -0.14
C LEU A 105 19.86 -30.91 1.23
N ASP A 106 21.08 -30.61 1.68
CA ASP A 106 21.48 -30.93 3.04
C ASP A 106 20.89 -29.93 4.06
N SER A 107 20.94 -30.32 5.33
CA SER A 107 20.42 -29.50 6.43
C SER A 107 21.11 -28.12 6.53
N GLU A 108 22.35 -27.99 6.06
CA GLU A 108 23.08 -26.73 6.10
C GLU A 108 22.57 -25.76 5.02
N ALA A 109 22.29 -26.26 3.83
CA ALA A 109 21.67 -25.50 2.75
C ALA A 109 20.29 -24.99 3.16
N VAL A 110 19.45 -25.85 3.75
CA VAL A 110 18.13 -25.45 4.26
C VAL A 110 18.26 -24.38 5.35
N ALA A 111 19.25 -24.50 6.25
CA ALA A 111 19.50 -23.51 7.29
C ALA A 111 19.90 -22.13 6.71
N ARG A 112 20.72 -22.09 5.66
CA ARG A 112 21.07 -20.83 4.97
C ARG A 112 19.85 -20.15 4.36
N VAL A 113 18.97 -20.91 3.72
CA VAL A 113 17.73 -20.36 3.11
C VAL A 113 16.78 -19.84 4.21
N LEU A 114 16.65 -20.59 5.31
CA LEU A 114 15.88 -20.16 6.49
C LEU A 114 16.40 -18.84 7.06
N ASP A 115 17.72 -18.67 7.20
CA ASP A 115 18.28 -17.44 7.73
C ASP A 115 18.06 -16.25 6.80
N ARG A 116 18.14 -16.46 5.48
CA ARG A 116 17.76 -15.44 4.48
C ARG A 116 16.29 -15.03 4.62
N MET A 117 15.38 -15.99 4.80
CA MET A 117 13.96 -15.70 5.03
C MET A 117 13.75 -14.87 6.32
N LYS A 118 14.42 -15.24 7.42
CA LYS A 118 14.33 -14.47 8.69
C LYS A 118 14.85 -13.05 8.52
N GLU A 119 15.94 -12.88 7.78
CA GLU A 119 16.56 -11.57 7.56
C GLU A 119 15.67 -10.66 6.69
N ALA A 120 15.04 -11.23 5.66
CA ALA A 120 14.01 -10.54 4.86
C ALA A 120 12.81 -10.14 5.72
N TYR A 121 12.31 -11.05 6.59
CA TYR A 121 11.22 -10.74 7.52
C TYR A 121 11.58 -9.59 8.48
N ARG A 122 12.77 -9.63 9.10
CA ARG A 122 13.23 -8.56 10.01
C ARG A 122 13.30 -7.21 9.31
N SER A 123 13.81 -7.21 8.07
CA SER A 123 13.91 -6.00 7.25
C SER A 123 12.55 -5.41 6.94
N TRP A 124 11.58 -6.27 6.61
CA TRP A 124 10.18 -5.87 6.37
C TRP A 124 9.46 -5.40 7.64
N SER A 125 9.58 -6.13 8.75
CA SER A 125 8.82 -5.85 9.98
C SER A 125 9.30 -4.63 10.77
N THR A 126 10.54 -4.19 10.54
CA THR A 126 11.16 -3.06 11.24
C THR A 126 11.04 -1.74 10.45
N PHE A 127 10.48 -1.80 9.24
CA PHE A 127 10.25 -0.65 8.37
C PHE A 127 9.04 0.19 8.81
#